data_AF-A0A7Y2FV90-F1
#
_entry.id   AF-A0A7Y2FV90-F1
#
_cell.length_a   1.000
_cell.length_b   1.000
_cell.length_c   1.000
_cell.angle_alpha   90.00
_cell.angle_beta   90.00
_cell.angle_gamma   90.00
#
_symmetry.space_group_name_H-M   'P 1'
#
loop_
_entity.id
_entity.type
_entity.pdbx_description
1 polymer ?
#
loop_
_entity_poly.entity_id
_entity_poly.type
_entity_poly.pdbx_seq_one_letter_code
_entity_poly.pdbx_strand_id
1 'polypeptide(L)'
;MESKFETCCYDIYKAEVKECTIDLMAEFYDSFDDTALSNVSVQLIDKTNDVVIYNELVLGPQLEIALDCDKEYEIVALKRGYQDLNYPLDDLNPIYGQENKVTKKIFLDPSDYNLSVKLFDLEEPDLPLNNAEVTLINVQTGEEKILANGNSHIYNFEILPKTGYKIIARKSAYDDTIVEFNSGVGEPDIEKIVYLKKTEIVQVTKVSLKNAIPVQLYFDNDQPDRKTMAVTSSQNYTETYYNYYDQKEKYKRIYAGKFSRSQKEDAEAEIDTLFENYIKAGFDKYENFKNQLLIVLEAGQKINIYLRGYASPVHANDYNIALGKRRVDSIRKEFDEWREGIFIPYIESGQLEITERSFGEDTAPEGISDDPGRPSQSIFSPEASIERRVEIDEINFEEN
;
A
#
# COMPACT_ATOMS: atom_id res chain seq x y z
N MET A 1 115.45 -0.04 25.69
CA MET A 1 114.36 -0.03 24.69
C MET A 1 113.71 -1.39 24.78
N GLU A 2 112.60 -1.51 25.51
CA GLU A 2 111.22 -1.49 24.94
C GLU A 2 111.03 -2.62 23.93
N SER A 3 110.00 -3.45 23.91
CA SER A 3 108.70 -3.60 24.57
C SER A 3 108.24 -5.04 24.17
N LYS A 4 107.38 -5.79 24.87
CA LYS A 4 105.92 -5.62 24.89
C LYS A 4 105.36 -6.77 25.73
N PHE A 5 104.44 -6.43 26.63
CA PHE A 5 103.46 -7.36 27.17
C PHE A 5 102.50 -7.76 26.06
N GLU A 6 102.15 -9.04 25.97
CA GLU A 6 100.95 -9.49 25.27
C GLU A 6 100.24 -10.52 26.16
N THR A 7 99.26 -10.02 26.90
CA THR A 7 98.24 -10.83 27.57
C THR A 7 96.93 -10.45 26.91
N CYS A 8 96.28 -11.41 26.23
CA CYS A 8 94.85 -11.32 25.92
C CYS A 8 94.22 -12.70 26.15
N CYS A 9 93.63 -12.86 27.33
CA CYS A 9 92.52 -13.78 27.54
C CYS A 9 91.30 -13.19 26.83
N TYR A 10 90.71 -13.91 25.88
CA TYR A 10 89.37 -13.59 25.39
C TYR A 10 88.36 -14.35 26.26
N ASP A 11 87.77 -13.65 27.23
CA ASP A 11 86.54 -14.12 27.86
C ASP A 11 85.40 -13.91 26.88
N ILE A 12 84.96 -15.00 26.24
CA ILE A 12 83.73 -15.04 25.45
C ILE A 12 82.58 -15.24 26.43
N TYR A 13 81.87 -14.17 26.76
CA TYR A 13 80.61 -14.27 27.49
C TYR A 13 79.51 -14.75 26.55
N LYS A 14 78.94 -15.92 26.85
CA LYS A 14 77.67 -16.35 26.27
C LYS A 14 76.56 -15.63 27.02
N ALA A 15 76.06 -14.53 26.45
CA ALA A 15 74.85 -13.88 26.94
C ALA A 15 73.63 -14.68 26.47
N GLU A 16 72.87 -15.25 27.40
CA GLU A 16 71.50 -15.69 27.12
C GLU A 16 70.64 -14.42 27.07
N VAL A 17 70.45 -13.89 25.86
CA VAL A 17 69.51 -12.80 25.63
C VAL A 17 68.12 -13.41 25.75
N LYS A 18 67.44 -13.14 26.86
CA LYS A 18 66.02 -13.46 27.01
C LYS A 18 65.26 -12.56 26.04
N GLU A 19 64.70 -13.13 24.98
CA GLU A 19 63.85 -12.40 24.03
C GLU A 19 62.72 -11.71 24.82
N CYS A 20 62.52 -10.42 24.55
CA CYS A 20 61.49 -9.64 25.22
C CYS A 20 60.16 -9.91 24.52
N THR A 21 59.21 -10.47 25.26
CA THR A 21 57.84 -10.73 24.77
C THR A 21 56.82 -10.05 25.66
N ILE A 22 55.68 -9.71 25.07
CA ILE A 22 54.51 -9.15 25.74
C ILE A 22 53.35 -10.13 25.57
N ASP A 23 52.81 -10.62 26.68
CA ASP A 23 51.56 -11.39 26.71
C ASP A 23 50.40 -10.38 26.77
N LEU A 24 49.81 -10.09 25.61
CA LEU A 24 48.66 -9.20 25.49
C LEU A 24 47.36 -9.98 25.66
N MET A 25 46.51 -9.54 26.58
CA MET A 25 45.12 -9.94 26.70
C MET A 25 44.22 -8.77 26.25
N ALA A 26 43.64 -8.87 25.06
CA ALA A 26 42.69 -7.91 24.55
C ALA A 26 41.26 -8.37 24.86
N GLU A 27 40.50 -7.56 25.60
CA GLU A 27 39.10 -7.80 25.98
C GLU A 27 38.20 -6.84 25.19
N PHE A 28 37.17 -7.36 24.51
CA PHE A 28 36.29 -6.57 23.64
C PHE A 28 34.95 -6.26 24.31
N TYR A 29 34.52 -5.01 24.23
CA TYR A 29 33.31 -4.51 24.90
C TYR A 29 32.49 -3.61 23.98
N ASP A 30 31.19 -3.55 24.25
CA ASP A 30 30.28 -2.57 23.68
C ASP A 30 30.51 -1.20 24.37
N SER A 31 30.73 -0.13 23.60
CA SER A 31 30.99 1.19 24.18
C SER A 31 29.77 1.81 24.89
N PHE A 32 28.55 1.34 24.60
CA PHE A 32 27.32 1.90 25.14
C PHE A 32 26.97 1.34 26.53
N ASP A 33 27.19 0.05 26.76
CA ASP A 33 26.75 -0.63 28.00
C ASP A 33 27.78 -1.58 28.64
N ASP A 34 29.03 -1.53 28.19
CA ASP A 34 30.14 -2.35 28.70
C ASP A 34 29.89 -3.87 28.60
N THR A 35 28.95 -4.32 27.76
CA THR A 35 28.71 -5.75 27.55
C THR A 35 29.90 -6.37 26.80
N ALA A 36 30.40 -7.49 27.31
CA ALA A 36 31.50 -8.21 26.66
C ALA A 36 31.08 -8.75 25.28
N LEU A 37 31.93 -8.55 24.26
CA LEU A 37 31.64 -8.89 22.87
C LEU A 37 32.40 -10.13 22.42
N SER A 38 31.67 -11.15 21.96
CA SER A 38 32.22 -12.32 21.27
C SER A 38 32.12 -12.20 19.75
N ASN A 39 32.78 -13.10 19.01
CA ASN A 39 32.77 -13.14 17.55
C ASN A 39 33.27 -11.82 16.91
N VAL A 40 34.39 -11.31 17.41
CA VAL A 40 35.10 -10.16 16.83
C VAL A 40 36.15 -10.69 15.86
N SER A 41 36.13 -10.23 14.61
CA SER A 41 37.21 -10.52 13.67
C SER A 41 38.36 -9.58 13.96
N VAL A 42 39.51 -10.13 14.33
CA VAL A 42 40.68 -9.35 14.77
C VAL A 42 41.81 -9.53 13.78
N GLN A 43 42.32 -8.43 13.26
CA GLN A 43 43.60 -8.38 12.56
C GLN A 43 44.63 -7.68 13.43
N LEU A 44 45.80 -8.29 13.61
CA LEU A 44 46.94 -7.65 14.23
C LEU A 44 47.94 -7.26 13.14
N ILE A 45 48.27 -5.98 13.07
CA ILE A 45 49.19 -5.41 12.09
C ILE A 45 50.49 -5.04 12.78
N ASP A 46 51.61 -5.57 12.30
CA ASP A 46 52.96 -5.10 12.61
C ASP A 46 53.20 -3.80 11.83
N LYS A 47 53.10 -2.65 12.51
CA LYS A 47 53.24 -1.33 11.90
C LYS A 47 54.68 -1.01 11.51
N THR A 48 55.67 -1.77 11.97
CA THR A 48 57.07 -1.59 11.58
C THR A 48 57.30 -1.95 10.11
N ASN A 49 56.51 -2.87 9.55
CA ASN A 49 56.59 -3.30 8.15
C ASN A 49 55.23 -3.34 7.42
N ASP A 50 54.15 -2.94 8.08
CA ASP A 50 52.77 -2.92 7.60
C ASP A 50 52.25 -4.30 7.16
N VAL A 51 52.59 -5.34 7.92
CA VAL A 51 52.20 -6.74 7.66
C VAL A 51 51.16 -7.22 8.66
N VAL A 52 50.09 -7.87 8.17
CA VAL A 52 49.12 -8.58 9.01
C VAL A 52 49.76 -9.87 9.53
N ILE A 53 49.92 -9.98 10.84
CA ILE A 53 50.56 -11.12 11.52
C ILE A 53 49.58 -12.02 12.26
N TYR A 54 48.35 -11.54 12.47
CA TYR A 54 47.24 -12.32 13.01
C TYR A 54 45.95 -11.90 12.28
N ASN A 55 45.09 -12.85 11.95
CA ASN A 55 43.79 -12.59 11.32
C ASN A 55 42.84 -13.76 11.60
N GLU A 56 42.08 -13.67 12.69
CA GLU A 56 41.14 -14.72 13.07
C GLU A 56 39.86 -14.16 13.67
N LEU A 57 38.83 -15.02 13.72
CA LEU A 57 37.59 -14.76 14.42
C LEU A 57 37.71 -15.17 15.90
N VAL A 58 37.66 -14.21 16.80
CA VAL A 58 37.72 -14.44 18.25
C VAL A 58 36.33 -14.83 18.75
N LEU A 59 36.13 -16.11 19.08
CA LEU A 59 34.83 -16.64 19.52
C LEU A 59 34.45 -16.24 20.95
N GLY A 60 35.43 -15.91 21.79
CA GLY A 60 35.25 -15.45 23.16
C GLY A 60 35.29 -13.92 23.29
N PRO A 61 35.13 -13.38 24.51
CA PRO A 61 35.24 -11.95 24.76
C PRO A 61 36.68 -11.43 24.82
N GLN A 62 37.66 -12.32 24.77
CA GLN A 62 39.07 -11.99 24.91
C GLN A 62 39.94 -12.74 23.90
N LEU A 63 41.04 -12.10 23.51
CA LEU A 63 42.12 -12.64 22.70
C LEU A 63 43.41 -12.59 23.52
N GLU A 64 44.13 -13.70 23.57
CA GLU A 64 45.48 -13.78 24.15
C GLU A 64 46.49 -13.97 23.03
N ILE A 65 47.47 -13.06 22.93
CA ILE A 65 48.51 -13.10 21.89
C ILE A 65 49.86 -12.64 22.44
N ALA A 66 50.93 -13.32 22.02
CA ALA A 66 52.30 -12.95 22.37
C ALA A 66 52.90 -12.02 21.30
N LEU A 67 53.47 -10.90 21.72
CA LEU A 67 54.05 -9.86 20.86
C LEU A 67 55.55 -9.68 21.14
N ASP A 68 56.32 -9.34 20.11
CA ASP A 68 57.72 -8.91 20.23
C ASP A 68 57.78 -7.46 20.73
N CYS A 69 58.62 -7.17 21.73
CA CYS A 69 58.79 -5.84 22.32
C CYS A 69 59.38 -4.79 21.36
N ASP A 70 60.11 -5.20 20.32
CA ASP A 70 60.84 -4.29 19.42
C ASP A 70 59.99 -3.77 18.25
N LYS A 71 58.68 -4.01 18.27
CA LYS A 71 57.75 -3.72 17.18
C LYS A 71 56.57 -2.89 17.64
N GLU A 72 55.99 -2.16 16.69
CA GLU A 72 54.77 -1.38 16.89
C GLU A 72 53.58 -2.16 16.31
N TYR A 73 52.45 -2.18 17.04
CA TYR A 73 51.28 -2.96 16.62
C TYR A 73 50.00 -2.12 16.61
N GLU A 74 49.07 -2.54 15.76
CA GLU A 74 47.70 -2.04 15.70
C GLU A 74 46.74 -3.22 15.63
N ILE A 75 45.66 -3.16 16.41
CA ILE A 75 44.54 -4.09 16.30
C ILE A 75 43.47 -3.45 15.42
N VAL A 76 43.08 -4.12 14.34
CA VAL A 76 41.87 -3.81 13.59
C VAL A 76 40.78 -4.78 14.03
N ALA A 77 39.76 -4.27 14.71
CA ALA A 77 38.63 -5.05 15.19
C ALA A 77 37.40 -4.79 14.30
N LEU A 78 36.89 -5.85 13.71
CA LEU A 78 35.72 -5.84 12.83
C LEU A 78 34.62 -6.69 13.44
N LYS A 79 33.44 -6.10 13.60
CA LYS A 79 32.26 -6.82 14.10
C LYS A 79 31.00 -6.29 13.42
N ARG A 80 30.20 -7.19 12.84
CA ARG A 80 28.94 -6.82 12.22
C ARG A 80 28.05 -6.07 13.23
N GLY A 81 27.52 -4.91 12.82
CA GLY A 81 26.70 -4.02 13.66
C GLY A 81 27.49 -3.02 14.51
N TYR A 82 28.81 -2.96 14.35
CA TYR A 82 29.70 -2.00 14.98
C TYR A 82 30.55 -1.30 13.93
N GLN A 83 31.00 -0.09 14.23
CA GLN A 83 31.99 0.62 13.43
C GLN A 83 33.34 -0.11 13.49
N ASP A 84 34.05 -0.12 12.36
CA ASP A 84 35.41 -0.67 12.30
C ASP A 84 36.34 0.12 13.21
N LEU A 85 37.10 -0.57 14.05
CA LEU A 85 37.97 0.06 15.03
C LEU A 85 39.44 -0.26 14.75
N ASN A 86 40.25 0.79 14.64
CA ASN A 86 41.71 0.71 14.64
C ASN A 86 42.21 1.13 16.02
N TYR A 87 42.83 0.20 16.74
CA TYR A 87 43.33 0.40 18.10
C TYR A 87 44.86 0.31 18.11
N PRO A 88 45.58 1.44 18.15
CA PRO A 88 47.03 1.43 18.27
C PRO A 88 47.45 0.87 19.64
N LEU A 89 48.50 0.05 19.65
CA LEU A 89 49.12 -0.51 20.85
C LEU A 89 50.43 0.22 21.18
N ASP A 90 50.41 1.54 21.13
CA ASP A 90 51.58 2.42 21.35
C ASP A 90 51.94 2.57 22.84
N ASP A 91 51.06 2.14 23.74
CA ASP A 91 51.18 2.31 25.19
C ASP A 91 51.57 1.03 25.96
N LEU A 92 52.10 0.01 25.25
CA LEU A 92 52.46 -1.28 25.86
C LEU A 92 53.65 -1.24 26.82
N ASN A 93 54.60 -0.31 26.63
CA ASN A 93 55.74 -0.01 27.53
C ASN A 93 56.44 -1.24 28.16
N PRO A 94 57.03 -2.17 27.35
CA PRO A 94 57.65 -3.38 27.87
C PRO A 94 58.95 -3.13 28.66
N ILE A 95 59.23 -4.00 29.64
CA ILE A 95 60.46 -4.03 30.43
C ILE A 95 61.31 -5.25 30.04
N TYR A 96 62.49 -5.00 29.48
CA TYR A 96 63.42 -6.08 29.08
C TYR A 96 63.88 -6.92 30.28
N GLY A 97 63.93 -8.23 30.08
CA GLY A 97 64.34 -9.20 31.09
C GLY A 97 63.26 -9.56 32.13
N GLN A 98 62.06 -9.00 32.03
CA GLN A 98 60.90 -9.31 32.88
C GLN A 98 59.78 -9.98 32.07
N GLU A 99 58.80 -10.57 32.76
CA GLU A 99 57.53 -10.96 32.13
C GLU A 99 56.67 -9.71 31.93
N ASN A 100 56.26 -9.44 30.69
CA ASN A 100 55.38 -8.31 30.38
C ASN A 100 53.97 -8.84 30.10
N LYS A 101 53.05 -8.66 31.05
CA LYS A 101 51.64 -9.03 30.89
C LYS A 101 50.80 -7.76 30.85
N VAL A 102 50.02 -7.60 29.78
CA VAL A 102 49.24 -6.38 29.55
C VAL A 102 47.80 -6.76 29.21
N THR A 103 46.84 -6.12 29.87
CA THR A 103 45.41 -6.23 29.53
C THR A 103 44.94 -4.94 28.89
N LYS A 104 44.27 -5.03 27.74
CA LYS A 104 43.64 -3.90 27.06
C LYS A 104 42.15 -4.15 26.91
N LYS A 105 41.35 -3.18 27.35
CA LYS A 105 39.90 -3.15 27.09
C LYS A 105 39.67 -2.32 25.84
N ILE A 106 39.07 -2.94 24.84
CA ILE A 106 38.83 -2.38 23.52
C ILE A 106 37.32 -2.25 23.35
N PHE A 107 36.83 -1.01 23.23
CA PHE A 107 35.40 -0.71 23.12
C PHE A 107 35.04 -0.45 21.66
N LEU A 108 34.07 -1.18 21.13
CA LEU A 108 33.55 -0.99 19.78
C LEU A 108 32.27 -0.15 19.84
N ASP A 109 32.19 0.88 19.00
CA ASP A 109 31.02 1.72 18.84
C ASP A 109 29.97 1.03 17.95
N PRO A 110 28.71 0.89 18.39
CA PRO A 110 27.65 0.41 17.52
C PRO A 110 27.49 1.29 16.27
N SER A 111 27.22 0.69 15.12
CA SER A 111 26.87 1.44 13.91
C SER A 111 25.47 2.08 14.06
N ASP A 112 25.15 3.08 13.23
CA ASP A 112 23.76 3.53 13.08
C ASP A 112 22.89 2.40 12.51
N TYR A 113 21.64 2.28 13.01
CA TYR A 113 20.70 1.25 12.55
C TYR A 113 19.65 1.91 11.66
N ASN A 114 19.31 1.25 10.56
CA ASN A 114 18.24 1.61 9.65
C ASN A 114 17.06 0.65 9.81
N LEU A 115 15.86 1.19 9.88
CA LEU A 115 14.61 0.45 9.85
C LEU A 115 13.88 0.73 8.54
N SER A 116 13.62 -0.31 7.76
CA SER A 116 12.72 -0.29 6.61
C SER A 116 11.39 -0.95 6.98
N VAL A 117 10.32 -0.17 7.04
CA VAL A 117 8.95 -0.65 7.26
C VAL A 117 8.22 -0.73 5.92
N LYS A 118 7.70 -1.91 5.57
CA LYS A 118 6.89 -2.14 4.36
C LYS A 118 5.45 -2.45 4.72
N LEU A 119 4.50 -1.78 4.08
CA LEU A 119 3.07 -1.95 4.35
C LEU A 119 2.36 -2.72 3.25
N PHE A 120 1.59 -3.73 3.64
CA PHE A 120 0.80 -4.57 2.73
C PHE A 120 -0.61 -4.80 3.27
N ASP A 121 -1.52 -5.20 2.39
CA ASP A 121 -2.85 -5.65 2.77
C ASP A 121 -2.78 -7.03 3.45
N LEU A 122 -3.56 -7.22 4.51
CA LEU A 122 -3.60 -8.49 5.25
C LEU A 122 -4.27 -9.64 4.47
N GLU A 123 -5.30 -9.33 3.69
CA GLU A 123 -6.03 -10.32 2.89
C GLU A 123 -5.36 -10.57 1.54
N GLU A 124 -4.63 -9.56 1.02
CA GLU A 124 -3.89 -9.59 -0.24
C GLU A 124 -2.40 -9.27 0.01
N PRO A 125 -1.57 -10.22 0.49
CA PRO A 125 -0.20 -9.95 0.98
C PRO A 125 0.77 -9.34 -0.05
N ASP A 126 0.48 -9.49 -1.34
CA ASP A 126 1.28 -8.93 -2.44
C ASP A 126 0.85 -7.50 -2.83
N LEU A 127 -0.25 -6.98 -2.26
CA LEU A 127 -0.79 -5.64 -2.55
C LEU A 127 -0.09 -4.57 -1.67
N PRO A 128 0.79 -3.73 -2.23
CA PRO A 128 1.48 -2.68 -1.47
C PRO A 128 0.53 -1.54 -1.08
N LEU A 129 0.62 -1.08 0.16
CA LEU A 129 -0.21 0.01 0.68
C LEU A 129 0.53 1.35 0.64
N ASN A 130 0.46 2.04 -0.50
CA ASN A 130 0.97 3.42 -0.65
C ASN A 130 0.06 4.44 0.08
N ASN A 131 0.52 5.70 0.24
CA ASN A 131 -0.26 6.79 0.84
C ASN A 131 -0.79 6.45 2.26
N ALA A 132 0.02 5.76 3.05
CA ALA A 132 -0.24 5.52 4.47
C ALA A 132 0.63 6.45 5.33
N GLU A 133 0.33 6.46 6.62
CA GLU A 133 1.14 7.09 7.66
C GLU A 133 1.77 6.02 8.52
N VAL A 134 3.07 6.17 8.81
CA VAL A 134 3.80 5.34 9.77
C VAL A 134 4.37 6.23 10.86
N THR A 135 3.95 5.97 12.10
CA THR A 135 4.54 6.55 13.31
C THR A 135 5.48 5.54 13.94
N LEU A 136 6.74 5.92 14.15
CA LEU A 136 7.70 5.18 14.94
C LEU A 136 7.88 5.86 16.30
N ILE A 137 7.70 5.11 17.38
CA ILE A 137 7.81 5.61 18.75
C ILE A 137 8.94 4.87 19.46
N ASN A 138 9.91 5.61 20.01
CA ASN A 138 10.89 5.07 20.94
C ASN A 138 10.19 4.81 22.28
N VAL A 139 10.16 3.56 22.73
CA VAL A 139 9.40 3.14 23.92
C VAL A 139 10.02 3.68 25.20
N GLN A 140 11.34 3.90 25.23
CA GLN A 140 12.05 4.41 26.38
C GLN A 140 11.88 5.93 26.55
N THR A 141 12.01 6.69 25.46
CA THR A 141 11.98 8.16 25.52
C THR A 141 10.60 8.76 25.24
N GLY A 142 9.72 8.01 24.58
CA GLY A 142 8.44 8.51 24.07
C GLY A 142 8.58 9.40 22.84
N GLU A 143 9.78 9.52 22.27
CA GLU A 143 10.01 10.30 21.03
C GLU A 143 9.28 9.66 19.85
N GLU A 144 8.57 10.49 19.07
CA GLU A 144 7.82 10.05 17.89
C GLU A 144 8.45 10.61 16.61
N LYS A 145 8.61 9.74 15.61
CA LYS A 145 8.95 10.10 14.23
C LYS A 145 7.79 9.69 13.32
N ILE A 146 7.24 10.62 12.56
CA ILE A 146 6.09 10.39 11.69
C ILE A 146 6.52 10.57 10.23
N LEU A 147 6.21 9.58 9.39
CA LEU A 147 6.33 9.67 7.94
C LEU A 147 4.96 9.40 7.31
N ALA A 148 4.47 10.34 6.51
CA ALA A 148 3.14 10.27 5.89
C ALA A 148 3.19 10.57 4.39
N ASN A 149 2.13 10.18 3.67
CA ASN A 149 1.80 10.65 2.32
C ASN A 149 2.91 10.47 1.27
N GLY A 150 3.64 9.36 1.35
CA GLY A 150 4.54 8.95 0.27
C GLY A 150 3.80 8.18 -0.81
N ASN A 151 4.20 8.37 -2.08
CA ASN A 151 3.86 7.48 -3.21
C ASN A 151 4.50 6.07 -3.07
N SER A 152 4.90 5.67 -1.86
CA SER A 152 5.66 4.48 -1.53
C SER A 152 5.00 3.78 -0.34
N HIS A 153 5.04 2.45 -0.34
CA HIS A 153 4.65 1.57 0.76
C HIS A 153 5.84 1.26 1.69
N ILE A 154 7.03 1.79 1.38
CA ILE A 154 8.28 1.59 2.11
C ILE A 154 8.65 2.88 2.84
N TYR A 155 8.93 2.77 4.13
CA TYR A 155 9.24 3.86 5.06
C TYR A 155 10.55 3.58 5.79
N ASN A 156 11.51 4.49 5.70
CA ASN A 156 12.84 4.31 6.28
C ASN A 156 13.06 5.23 7.48
N PHE A 157 13.62 4.69 8.56
CA PHE A 157 13.93 5.42 9.78
C PHE A 157 15.36 5.12 10.25
N GLU A 158 16.05 6.14 10.71
CA GLU A 158 17.26 5.97 11.53
C GLU A 158 16.85 5.68 12.99
N ILE A 159 17.39 4.60 13.53
CA ILE A 159 17.11 4.07 14.86
C ILE A 159 18.40 3.74 15.61
N LEU A 160 18.28 3.59 16.92
CA LEU A 160 19.38 3.23 17.82
C LEU A 160 19.39 1.71 18.06
N PRO A 161 20.57 1.10 18.26
CA PRO A 161 20.69 -0.30 18.70
C PRO A 161 20.09 -0.50 20.10
N LYS A 162 19.80 -1.76 20.46
CA LYS A 162 19.27 -2.20 21.77
C LYS A 162 18.03 -1.43 22.25
N THR A 163 17.32 -0.76 21.36
CA THR A 163 16.25 0.19 21.69
C THR A 163 14.90 -0.43 21.33
N GLY A 164 13.90 -0.18 22.18
CA GLY A 164 12.54 -0.68 21.99
C GLY A 164 11.73 0.30 21.16
N TYR A 165 11.05 -0.20 20.13
CA TYR A 165 10.27 0.61 19.22
C TYR A 165 8.85 0.07 19.05
N LYS A 166 7.91 1.00 18.88
CA LYS A 166 6.53 0.74 18.51
C LYS A 166 6.24 1.42 17.18
N ILE A 167 5.83 0.64 16.19
CA ILE A 167 5.37 1.09 14.88
C ILE A 167 3.84 1.18 14.94
N ILE A 168 3.27 2.30 14.52
CA ILE A 168 1.84 2.46 14.28
C ILE A 168 1.65 2.78 12.80
N ALA A 169 0.97 1.91 12.07
CA ALA A 169 0.63 2.12 10.67
C ALA A 169 -0.85 2.48 10.54
N ARG A 170 -1.13 3.58 9.82
CA ARG A 170 -2.48 4.10 9.59
C ARG A 170 -2.72 4.30 8.11
N LYS A 171 -3.90 3.89 7.64
CA LYS A 171 -4.34 4.15 6.28
C LYS A 171 -5.87 4.25 6.27
N SER A 172 -6.40 5.21 5.51
CA SER A 172 -7.85 5.32 5.32
C SER A 172 -8.44 3.99 4.87
N ALA A 173 -9.58 3.62 5.42
CA ALA A 173 -10.30 2.37 5.17
C ALA A 173 -9.64 1.08 5.74
N TYR A 174 -8.54 1.20 6.48
CA TYR A 174 -7.88 0.12 7.21
C TYR A 174 -7.91 0.36 8.72
N ASP A 175 -7.91 -0.72 9.50
CA ASP A 175 -7.72 -0.68 10.94
C ASP A 175 -6.24 -0.35 11.26
N ASP A 176 -6.02 0.52 12.24
CA ASP A 176 -4.68 0.85 12.74
C ASP A 176 -3.96 -0.44 13.20
N THR A 177 -2.72 -0.61 12.73
CA THR A 177 -1.90 -1.78 13.10
C THR A 177 -0.69 -1.34 13.92
N ILE A 178 -0.46 -2.05 15.03
CA ILE A 178 0.64 -1.77 15.97
C ILE A 178 1.60 -2.95 15.97
N VAL A 179 2.89 -2.67 15.78
CA VAL A 179 3.97 -3.67 15.85
C VAL A 179 5.05 -3.17 16.81
N GLU A 180 5.44 -4.00 17.76
CA GLU A 180 6.51 -3.70 18.71
C GLU A 180 7.74 -4.58 18.43
N PHE A 181 8.94 -4.01 18.53
CA PHE A 181 10.19 -4.75 18.39
C PHE A 181 11.34 -4.09 19.16
N ASN A 182 12.43 -4.83 19.36
CA ASN A 182 13.69 -4.27 19.85
C ASN A 182 14.74 -4.39 18.73
N SER A 183 15.56 -3.35 18.55
CA SER A 183 16.57 -3.31 17.49
C SER A 183 17.76 -4.25 17.73
N GLY A 184 17.96 -4.74 18.95
CA GLY A 184 19.00 -5.72 19.24
C GLY A 184 20.41 -5.24 18.89
N VAL A 185 21.27 -6.18 18.52
CA VAL A 185 22.68 -5.94 18.15
C VAL A 185 23.06 -6.83 16.97
N GLY A 186 23.85 -6.30 16.03
CA GLY A 186 24.49 -7.07 14.95
C GLY A 186 23.76 -7.02 13.61
N GLU A 187 22.55 -6.48 13.58
CA GLU A 187 21.74 -6.30 12.37
C GLU A 187 21.43 -4.81 12.16
N PRO A 188 22.35 -4.06 11.52
CA PRO A 188 22.18 -2.62 11.34
C PRO A 188 21.00 -2.28 10.43
N ASP A 189 20.66 -3.15 9.48
CA ASP A 189 19.51 -2.96 8.59
C ASP A 189 18.38 -3.90 8.97
N ILE A 190 17.32 -3.35 9.57
CA ILE A 190 16.16 -4.07 10.05
C ILE A 190 15.00 -3.85 9.07
N GLU A 191 14.38 -4.95 8.63
CA GLU A 191 13.16 -4.90 7.84
C GLU A 191 11.95 -5.37 8.66
N LYS A 192 10.85 -4.61 8.59
CA LYS A 192 9.55 -4.98 9.17
C LYS A 192 8.46 -4.90 8.11
N ILE A 193 7.75 -6.02 7.93
CA ILE A 193 6.54 -6.06 7.11
C ILE A 193 5.33 -5.94 8.04
N VAL A 194 4.45 -4.99 7.75
CA VAL A 194 3.23 -4.72 8.52
C VAL A 194 2.03 -4.91 7.61
N TYR A 195 1.11 -5.79 8.02
CA TYR A 195 -0.11 -6.09 7.30
C TYR A 195 -1.29 -5.35 7.93
N LEU A 196 -2.00 -4.54 7.13
CA LEU A 196 -3.17 -3.81 7.60
C LEU A 196 -4.44 -4.52 7.15
N LYS A 197 -5.41 -4.61 8.06
CA LYS A 197 -6.73 -5.19 7.77
C LYS A 197 -7.70 -4.11 7.32
N LYS A 198 -8.45 -4.36 6.25
CA LYS A 198 -9.55 -3.48 5.84
C LYS A 198 -10.62 -3.40 6.93
N THR A 199 -11.15 -2.21 7.16
CA THR A 199 -12.23 -1.97 8.13
C THR A 199 -13.50 -2.77 7.79
N GLU A 200 -14.31 -3.09 8.81
CA GLU A 200 -15.58 -3.79 8.62
C GLU A 200 -16.53 -3.05 7.66
N ILE A 201 -16.53 -1.71 7.69
CA ILE A 201 -17.39 -0.90 6.82
C ILE A 201 -17.09 -1.13 5.33
N VAL A 202 -15.81 -1.28 4.95
CA VAL A 202 -15.42 -1.59 3.56
C VAL A 202 -15.94 -2.96 3.16
N GLN A 203 -15.79 -3.96 4.03
CA GLN A 203 -16.22 -5.32 3.76
C GLN A 203 -17.75 -5.40 3.60
N VAL A 204 -18.50 -4.78 4.51
CA VAL A 204 -19.97 -4.71 4.41
C VAL A 204 -20.40 -3.95 3.15
N THR A 205 -19.68 -2.89 2.78
CA THR A 205 -19.99 -2.09 1.60
C THR A 205 -19.75 -2.88 0.30
N LYS A 206 -18.68 -3.66 0.21
CA LYS A 206 -18.45 -4.59 -0.92
C LYS A 206 -19.62 -5.56 -1.11
N VAL A 207 -20.10 -6.16 -0.03
CA VAL A 207 -21.25 -7.10 -0.07
C VAL A 207 -22.51 -6.35 -0.50
N SER A 208 -22.74 -5.16 0.04
CA SER A 208 -23.89 -4.32 -0.32
C SER A 208 -23.89 -3.94 -1.79
N LEU A 209 -22.74 -3.58 -2.37
CA LEU A 209 -22.61 -3.29 -3.81
C LEU A 209 -22.98 -4.50 -4.68
N LYS A 210 -22.51 -5.70 -4.34
CA LYS A 210 -22.89 -6.93 -5.07
C LYS A 210 -24.39 -7.19 -4.98
N ASN A 211 -24.99 -6.97 -3.82
CA ASN A 211 -26.43 -7.15 -3.61
C ASN A 211 -27.30 -6.04 -4.22
N ALA A 212 -26.71 -4.88 -4.53
CA ALA A 212 -27.38 -3.79 -5.20
C ALA A 212 -27.59 -4.05 -6.70
N ILE A 213 -26.97 -5.07 -7.28
CA ILE A 213 -27.11 -5.38 -8.71
C ILE A 213 -28.30 -6.34 -8.96
N PRO A 214 -29.10 -6.13 -10.02
CA PRO A 214 -28.98 -5.04 -11.01
C PRO A 214 -29.48 -3.69 -10.47
N VAL A 215 -28.83 -2.60 -10.88
CA VAL A 215 -29.34 -1.23 -10.68
C VAL A 215 -29.97 -0.79 -12.00
N GLN A 216 -31.29 -0.67 -12.03
CA GLN A 216 -32.05 -0.34 -13.23
C GLN A 216 -32.36 1.16 -13.27
N LEU A 217 -31.99 1.80 -14.37
CA LEU A 217 -32.06 3.24 -14.56
C LEU A 217 -32.95 3.55 -15.76
N TYR A 218 -34.08 4.21 -15.50
CA TYR A 218 -35.18 4.36 -16.45
C TYR A 218 -35.18 5.74 -17.10
N PHE A 219 -35.51 5.78 -18.39
CA PHE A 219 -35.54 6.99 -19.20
C PHE A 219 -36.94 7.23 -19.76
N ASP A 220 -37.30 8.52 -19.86
CA ASP A 220 -38.48 8.92 -20.61
C ASP A 220 -38.32 8.52 -22.10
N ASN A 221 -39.44 8.51 -22.80
CA ASN A 221 -39.46 8.25 -24.22
C ASN A 221 -38.58 9.25 -24.99
N ASP A 222 -37.76 8.73 -25.89
CA ASP A 222 -36.87 9.50 -26.74
C ASP A 222 -35.81 10.35 -26.00
N GLN A 223 -35.45 9.95 -24.77
CA GLN A 223 -34.42 10.60 -23.95
C GLN A 223 -33.24 9.65 -23.66
N PRO A 224 -32.02 10.18 -23.47
CA PRO A 224 -31.64 11.60 -23.53
C PRO A 224 -31.44 12.10 -24.97
N ASP A 225 -31.47 13.43 -25.11
CA ASP A 225 -31.30 14.15 -26.38
C ASP A 225 -32.15 13.58 -27.51
N ARG A 226 -33.40 14.03 -27.54
CA ARG A 226 -34.39 13.60 -28.53
C ARG A 226 -33.98 13.89 -29.97
N LYS A 227 -34.40 13.00 -30.88
CA LYS A 227 -34.33 13.19 -32.35
C LYS A 227 -32.93 13.42 -32.91
N THR A 228 -31.93 12.70 -32.41
CA THR A 228 -30.56 12.71 -32.95
C THR A 228 -30.01 11.30 -33.15
N MET A 229 -29.03 11.17 -34.04
CA MET A 229 -28.23 9.96 -34.26
C MET A 229 -26.90 9.97 -33.48
N ALA A 230 -26.63 11.03 -32.72
CA ALA A 230 -25.47 11.07 -31.83
C ALA A 230 -25.53 9.90 -30.84
N VAL A 231 -24.38 9.34 -30.49
CA VAL A 231 -24.26 8.26 -29.49
C VAL A 231 -23.85 8.78 -28.11
N THR A 232 -23.53 10.07 -28.02
CA THR A 232 -23.22 10.80 -26.78
C THR A 232 -24.40 11.68 -26.37
N SER A 233 -24.51 11.94 -25.07
CA SER A 233 -25.52 12.77 -24.44
C SER A 233 -24.93 14.10 -23.96
N SER A 234 -25.72 15.16 -23.98
CA SER A 234 -25.47 16.42 -23.30
C SER A 234 -25.88 16.39 -21.83
N GLN A 235 -26.84 15.52 -21.47
CA GLN A 235 -27.42 15.40 -20.13
C GLN A 235 -26.86 14.20 -19.36
N ASN A 236 -26.59 14.37 -18.07
CA ASN A 236 -26.29 13.26 -17.16
C ASN A 236 -27.58 12.53 -16.71
N TYR A 237 -27.44 11.38 -16.06
CA TYR A 237 -28.61 10.58 -15.68
C TYR A 237 -29.51 11.30 -14.68
N THR A 238 -28.94 11.99 -13.70
CA THR A 238 -29.71 12.73 -12.69
C THR A 238 -30.64 13.77 -13.31
N GLU A 239 -30.17 14.54 -14.30
CA GLU A 239 -30.99 15.47 -15.06
C GLU A 239 -32.13 14.76 -15.81
N THR A 240 -31.84 13.65 -16.47
CA THR A 240 -32.86 12.87 -17.21
C THR A 240 -33.92 12.29 -16.27
N TYR A 241 -33.51 11.85 -15.08
CA TYR A 241 -34.39 11.31 -14.05
C TYR A 241 -35.37 12.37 -13.56
N TYR A 242 -34.90 13.55 -13.13
CA TYR A 242 -35.80 14.58 -12.62
C TYR A 242 -36.79 15.05 -13.70
N ASN A 243 -36.29 15.24 -14.93
CA ASN A 243 -37.13 15.57 -16.08
C ASN A 243 -38.19 14.48 -16.37
N TYR A 244 -37.85 13.20 -16.18
CA TYR A 244 -38.79 12.10 -16.38
C TYR A 244 -39.81 12.04 -15.22
N TYR A 245 -39.35 12.10 -13.98
CA TYR A 245 -40.19 12.02 -12.78
C TYR A 245 -41.26 13.12 -12.76
N ASP A 246 -40.93 14.33 -13.21
CA ASP A 246 -41.87 15.44 -13.36
C ASP A 246 -43.01 15.17 -14.38
N GLN A 247 -42.87 14.16 -15.25
CA GLN A 247 -43.91 13.74 -16.18
C GLN A 247 -44.97 12.81 -15.57
N LYS A 248 -44.84 12.42 -14.28
CA LYS A 248 -45.73 11.45 -13.62
C LYS A 248 -47.21 11.70 -13.86
N GLU A 249 -47.68 12.92 -13.59
CA GLU A 249 -49.10 13.27 -13.74
C GLU A 249 -49.56 13.31 -15.20
N LYS A 250 -48.65 13.59 -16.14
CA LYS A 250 -48.93 13.50 -17.57
C LYS A 250 -49.10 12.05 -18.01
N TYR A 251 -48.22 11.16 -17.55
CA TYR A 251 -48.31 9.72 -17.80
C TYR A 251 -49.63 9.17 -17.28
N LYS A 252 -49.96 9.49 -16.03
CA LYS A 252 -51.20 9.09 -15.35
C LYS A 252 -52.43 9.46 -16.18
N ARG A 253 -52.54 10.73 -16.56
CA ARG A 253 -53.67 11.23 -17.36
C ARG A 253 -53.80 10.56 -18.74
N ILE A 254 -52.70 10.38 -19.47
CA ILE A 254 -52.74 9.83 -20.84
C ILE A 254 -53.02 8.32 -20.81
N TYR A 255 -52.39 7.60 -19.89
CA TYR A 255 -52.58 6.17 -19.71
C TYR A 255 -54.01 5.85 -19.25
N ALA A 256 -54.48 6.47 -18.16
CA ALA A 256 -55.84 6.28 -17.66
C ALA A 256 -56.93 6.72 -18.67
N GLY A 257 -56.59 7.63 -19.58
CA GLY A 257 -57.48 8.10 -20.65
C GLY A 257 -57.95 7.02 -21.62
N LYS A 258 -57.23 5.89 -21.75
CA LYS A 258 -57.63 4.78 -22.63
C LYS A 258 -58.65 3.83 -21.99
N PHE A 259 -58.88 3.96 -20.67
CA PHE A 259 -59.72 3.05 -19.90
C PHE A 259 -61.10 3.65 -19.57
N SER A 260 -62.05 2.77 -19.28
CA SER A 260 -63.38 3.15 -18.82
C SER A 260 -63.33 3.81 -17.44
N ARG A 261 -64.37 4.58 -17.07
CA ARG A 261 -64.41 5.31 -15.79
C ARG A 261 -64.17 4.41 -14.57
N SER A 262 -64.67 3.17 -14.60
CA SER A 262 -64.50 2.20 -13.51
C SER A 262 -63.10 1.61 -13.42
N GLN A 263 -62.26 1.78 -14.44
CA GLN A 263 -60.89 1.23 -14.51
C GLN A 263 -59.82 2.33 -14.42
N LYS A 264 -60.23 3.60 -14.31
CA LYS A 264 -59.27 4.71 -14.29
C LYS A 264 -58.41 4.70 -13.05
N GLU A 265 -59.01 4.47 -11.88
CA GLU A 265 -58.28 4.46 -10.61
C GLU A 265 -57.18 3.39 -10.61
N ASP A 266 -57.49 2.18 -11.07
CA ASP A 266 -56.51 1.10 -11.22
C ASP A 266 -55.38 1.50 -12.19
N ALA A 267 -55.71 2.07 -13.34
CA ALA A 267 -54.72 2.53 -14.32
C ALA A 267 -53.84 3.68 -13.80
N GLU A 268 -54.39 4.57 -12.97
CA GLU A 268 -53.61 5.62 -12.32
C GLU A 268 -52.66 5.04 -11.26
N ALA A 269 -53.11 4.04 -10.51
CA ALA A 269 -52.30 3.31 -9.52
C ALA A 269 -51.17 2.50 -10.18
N GLU A 270 -51.37 1.97 -11.39
CA GLU A 270 -50.30 1.33 -12.18
C GLU A 270 -49.19 2.33 -12.53
N ILE A 271 -49.53 3.58 -12.88
CA ILE A 271 -48.55 4.63 -13.15
C ILE A 271 -47.87 5.10 -11.86
N ASP A 272 -48.62 5.22 -10.75
CA ASP A 272 -47.99 5.50 -9.45
C ASP A 272 -46.97 4.42 -9.10
N THR A 273 -47.30 3.14 -9.32
CA THR A 273 -46.39 2.01 -9.11
C THR A 273 -45.15 2.11 -9.99
N LEU A 274 -45.29 2.43 -11.28
CA LEU A 274 -44.16 2.65 -12.18
C LEU A 274 -43.23 3.75 -11.65
N PHE A 275 -43.77 4.92 -11.29
CA PHE A 275 -42.95 6.06 -10.91
C PHE A 275 -42.29 5.90 -9.54
N GLU A 276 -43.00 5.34 -8.56
CA GLU A 276 -42.47 5.18 -7.19
C GLU A 276 -41.58 3.95 -7.07
N ASN A 277 -42.04 2.79 -7.56
CA ASN A 277 -41.39 1.51 -7.27
C ASN A 277 -40.34 1.12 -8.32
N TYR A 278 -40.31 1.78 -9.48
CA TYR A 278 -39.30 1.53 -10.53
C TYR A 278 -38.43 2.75 -10.78
N ILE A 279 -39.02 3.87 -11.22
CA ILE A 279 -38.24 5.05 -11.64
C ILE A 279 -37.51 5.68 -10.45
N LYS A 280 -38.25 6.05 -9.39
CA LYS A 280 -37.67 6.62 -8.17
C LYS A 280 -36.81 5.62 -7.41
N ALA A 281 -37.31 4.41 -7.19
CA ALA A 281 -36.54 3.37 -6.50
C ALA A 281 -35.22 3.05 -7.22
N GLY A 282 -35.21 3.02 -8.56
CA GLY A 282 -34.00 2.85 -9.37
C GLY A 282 -32.99 3.99 -9.18
N PHE A 283 -33.46 5.24 -9.18
CA PHE A 283 -32.63 6.41 -8.88
C PHE A 283 -32.06 6.39 -7.45
N ASP A 284 -32.90 6.12 -6.44
CA ASP A 284 -32.46 6.03 -5.05
C ASP A 284 -31.42 4.90 -4.86
N LYS A 285 -31.62 3.76 -5.55
CA LYS A 285 -30.65 2.65 -5.55
C LYS A 285 -29.32 3.07 -6.18
N TYR A 286 -29.36 3.85 -7.24
CA TYR A 286 -28.17 4.37 -7.92
C TYR A 286 -27.39 5.39 -7.09
N GLU A 287 -28.08 6.30 -6.40
CA GLU A 287 -27.44 7.22 -5.45
C GLU A 287 -26.73 6.45 -4.33
N ASN A 288 -27.40 5.45 -3.75
CA ASN A 288 -26.78 4.59 -2.73
C ASN A 288 -25.59 3.82 -3.30
N PHE A 289 -25.72 3.28 -4.52
CA PHE A 289 -24.64 2.58 -5.22
C PHE A 289 -23.40 3.47 -5.41
N LYS A 290 -23.55 4.71 -5.90
CA LYS A 290 -22.42 5.65 -6.07
C LYS A 290 -21.74 5.98 -4.74
N ASN A 291 -22.51 6.22 -3.68
CA ASN A 291 -21.95 6.47 -2.35
C ASN A 291 -21.13 5.28 -1.83
N GLN A 292 -21.64 4.06 -2.01
CA GLN A 292 -20.97 2.84 -1.61
C GLN A 292 -19.73 2.55 -2.47
N LEU A 293 -19.80 2.84 -3.76
CA LEU A 293 -18.68 2.72 -4.69
C LEU A 293 -17.52 3.61 -4.26
N LEU A 294 -17.80 4.86 -3.85
CA LEU A 294 -16.77 5.77 -3.35
C LEU A 294 -16.03 5.19 -2.14
N ILE A 295 -16.75 4.62 -1.16
CA ILE A 295 -16.15 4.03 0.06
C ILE A 295 -15.14 2.93 -0.29
N VAL A 296 -15.48 2.05 -1.24
CA VAL A 296 -14.58 0.95 -1.62
C VAL A 296 -13.42 1.42 -2.50
N LEU A 297 -13.61 2.44 -3.33
CA LEU A 297 -12.53 3.07 -4.12
C LEU A 297 -11.54 3.81 -3.21
N GLU A 298 -12.01 4.52 -2.19
CA GLU A 298 -11.15 5.14 -1.17
C GLU A 298 -10.32 4.10 -0.41
N ALA A 299 -10.81 2.86 -0.32
CA ALA A 299 -10.10 1.72 0.23
C ALA A 299 -9.08 1.06 -0.73
N GLY A 300 -8.84 1.65 -1.90
CA GLY A 300 -7.89 1.13 -2.89
C GLY A 300 -8.40 -0.04 -3.73
N GLN A 301 -9.70 -0.34 -3.68
CA GLN A 301 -10.26 -1.45 -4.46
C GLN A 301 -10.32 -1.12 -5.94
N LYS A 302 -9.84 -2.05 -6.77
CA LYS A 302 -9.99 -1.98 -8.21
C LYS A 302 -11.30 -2.62 -8.63
N ILE A 303 -12.09 -1.89 -9.41
CA ILE A 303 -13.48 -2.23 -9.69
C ILE A 303 -13.75 -2.02 -11.18
N ASN A 304 -14.38 -3.01 -11.81
CA ASN A 304 -14.98 -2.86 -13.12
C ASN A 304 -16.50 -3.01 -13.01
N ILE A 305 -17.23 -1.98 -13.45
CA ILE A 305 -18.68 -1.95 -13.51
C ILE A 305 -19.12 -2.19 -14.95
N TYR A 306 -20.09 -3.08 -15.13
CA TYR A 306 -20.67 -3.36 -16.43
C TYR A 306 -22.00 -2.64 -16.61
N LEU A 307 -22.08 -1.89 -17.70
CA LEU A 307 -23.29 -1.21 -18.14
C LEU A 307 -23.89 -1.98 -19.32
N ARG A 308 -25.20 -2.20 -19.25
CA ARG A 308 -25.99 -2.78 -20.34
C ARG A 308 -27.17 -1.88 -20.66
N GLY A 309 -27.19 -1.34 -21.88
CA GLY A 309 -28.30 -0.50 -22.35
C GLY A 309 -29.39 -1.32 -23.03
N TYR A 310 -30.66 -1.02 -22.71
CA TYR A 310 -31.83 -1.62 -23.34
C TYR A 310 -32.55 -0.61 -24.24
N ALA A 311 -33.08 -1.11 -25.35
CA ALA A 311 -33.91 -0.35 -26.27
C ALA A 311 -35.33 -0.95 -26.31
N SER A 312 -36.35 -0.09 -26.37
CA SER A 312 -37.74 -0.51 -26.53
C SER A 312 -37.97 -1.27 -27.84
N PRO A 313 -39.00 -2.14 -27.91
CA PRO A 313 -39.24 -3.00 -29.07
C PRO A 313 -39.77 -2.18 -30.22
N VAL A 314 -38.87 -1.68 -31.03
CA VAL A 314 -39.11 -1.36 -32.43
C VAL A 314 -37.84 -1.78 -33.11
N HIS A 315 -37.94 -2.68 -34.11
CA HIS A 315 -36.86 -3.21 -34.95
C HIS A 315 -35.53 -2.47 -34.78
N ALA A 316 -34.45 -3.19 -34.46
CA ALA A 316 -33.07 -2.70 -34.33
C ALA A 316 -32.64 -1.86 -35.55
N ASN A 317 -33.13 -0.63 -35.58
CA ASN A 317 -32.80 0.42 -36.51
C ASN A 317 -31.75 1.25 -35.79
N ASP A 318 -30.81 1.77 -36.56
CA ASP A 318 -29.63 2.48 -36.06
C ASP A 318 -30.00 3.57 -35.03
N TYR A 319 -31.21 4.13 -35.11
CA TYR A 319 -31.75 5.07 -34.14
C TYR A 319 -31.85 4.52 -32.71
N ASN A 320 -32.46 3.35 -32.52
CA ASN A 320 -32.68 2.78 -31.18
C ASN A 320 -31.37 2.31 -30.56
N ILE A 321 -30.45 1.82 -31.38
CA ILE A 321 -29.07 1.52 -30.98
C ILE A 321 -28.36 2.81 -30.54
N ALA A 322 -28.47 3.88 -31.33
CA ALA A 322 -27.87 5.17 -30.97
C ALA A 322 -28.48 5.74 -29.67
N LEU A 323 -29.80 5.62 -29.48
CA LEU A 323 -30.48 6.04 -28.25
C LEU A 323 -30.03 5.22 -27.03
N GLY A 324 -29.90 3.89 -27.17
CA GLY A 324 -29.35 3.03 -26.13
C GLY A 324 -27.94 3.45 -25.72
N LYS A 325 -27.07 3.73 -26.70
CA LYS A 325 -25.71 4.26 -26.45
C LYS A 325 -25.73 5.61 -25.74
N ARG A 326 -26.62 6.54 -26.14
CA ARG A 326 -26.76 7.83 -25.45
C ARG A 326 -27.17 7.68 -23.99
N ARG A 327 -28.04 6.70 -23.66
CA ARG A 327 -28.42 6.42 -22.27
C ARG A 327 -27.23 5.94 -21.45
N VAL A 328 -26.43 5.04 -22.02
CA VAL A 328 -25.18 4.57 -21.38
C VAL A 328 -24.21 5.75 -21.20
N ASP A 329 -24.07 6.61 -22.22
CA ASP A 329 -23.22 7.80 -22.16
C ASP A 329 -23.68 8.81 -21.10
N SER A 330 -25.00 9.02 -20.95
CA SER A 330 -25.60 9.85 -19.89
C SER A 330 -25.26 9.33 -18.49
N ILE A 331 -25.17 8.01 -18.30
CA ILE A 331 -24.71 7.41 -17.05
C ILE A 331 -23.20 7.59 -16.88
N ARG A 332 -22.38 7.40 -17.93
CA ARG A 332 -20.94 7.66 -17.84
C ARG A 332 -20.64 9.10 -17.45
N LYS A 333 -21.33 10.05 -18.07
CA LYS A 333 -21.24 11.47 -17.74
C LYS A 333 -21.59 11.75 -16.28
N GLU A 334 -22.57 11.04 -15.71
CA GLU A 334 -22.85 11.15 -14.29
C GLU A 334 -21.61 10.82 -13.44
N PHE A 335 -20.85 9.78 -13.78
CA PHE A 335 -19.61 9.48 -13.05
C PHE A 335 -18.55 10.59 -13.19
N ASP A 336 -18.47 11.23 -14.35
CA ASP A 336 -17.55 12.35 -14.60
C ASP A 336 -17.93 13.63 -13.84
N GLU A 337 -19.23 13.86 -13.60
CA GLU A 337 -19.74 15.12 -13.04
C GLU A 337 -20.14 15.02 -11.55
N TRP A 338 -20.43 13.82 -11.06
CA TRP A 338 -20.96 13.63 -9.70
C TRP A 338 -19.99 14.14 -8.63
N ARG A 339 -20.51 15.00 -7.73
CA ARG A 339 -19.74 15.67 -6.67
C ARG A 339 -18.44 16.31 -7.18
N GLU A 340 -18.56 17.14 -8.21
CA GLU A 340 -17.43 17.87 -8.79
C GLU A 340 -16.35 16.93 -9.36
N GLY A 341 -16.76 15.77 -9.90
CA GLY A 341 -15.87 14.81 -10.56
C GLY A 341 -15.06 13.93 -9.60
N ILE A 342 -15.63 13.59 -8.44
CA ILE A 342 -14.93 12.78 -7.42
C ILE A 342 -14.47 11.41 -7.94
N PHE A 343 -15.08 10.86 -8.99
CA PHE A 343 -14.68 9.58 -9.59
C PHE A 343 -13.55 9.70 -10.62
N ILE A 344 -13.27 10.90 -11.15
CA ILE A 344 -12.26 11.11 -12.20
C ILE A 344 -10.89 10.53 -11.82
N PRO A 345 -10.33 10.77 -10.62
CA PRO A 345 -9.01 10.22 -10.28
C PRO A 345 -8.95 8.69 -10.29
N TYR A 346 -10.06 8.03 -9.93
CA TYR A 346 -10.16 6.58 -9.95
C TYR A 346 -10.31 6.03 -11.37
N ILE A 347 -11.01 6.76 -12.25
CA ILE A 347 -11.16 6.40 -13.67
C ILE A 347 -9.82 6.56 -14.39
N GLU A 348 -9.13 7.69 -14.20
CA GLU A 348 -7.85 7.99 -14.85
C GLU A 348 -6.73 7.05 -14.38
N SER A 349 -6.74 6.63 -13.11
CA SER A 349 -5.78 5.65 -12.59
C SER A 349 -6.08 4.21 -13.02
N GLY A 350 -7.25 3.95 -13.62
CA GLY A 350 -7.72 2.59 -13.94
C GLY A 350 -8.20 1.80 -12.73
N GLN A 351 -8.36 2.46 -11.57
CA GLN A 351 -8.92 1.84 -10.38
C GLN A 351 -10.45 1.63 -10.52
N LEU A 352 -11.13 2.51 -11.24
CA LEU A 352 -12.54 2.35 -11.63
C LEU A 352 -12.63 2.22 -13.16
N GLU A 353 -13.05 1.07 -13.64
CA GLU A 353 -13.40 0.85 -15.04
C GLU A 353 -14.92 0.79 -15.21
N ILE A 354 -15.42 1.41 -16.29
CA ILE A 354 -16.84 1.40 -16.64
C ILE A 354 -16.99 0.80 -18.03
N THR A 355 -17.25 -0.50 -18.08
CA THR A 355 -17.32 -1.30 -19.30
C THR A 355 -18.74 -1.35 -19.85
N GLU A 356 -18.90 -1.14 -21.16
CA GLU A 356 -20.19 -1.32 -21.83
C GLU A 356 -20.25 -2.69 -22.48
N ARG A 357 -21.28 -3.47 -22.17
CA ARG A 357 -21.53 -4.76 -22.83
C ARG A 357 -22.18 -4.51 -24.19
N SER A 358 -21.79 -5.33 -25.17
CA SER A 358 -22.39 -5.26 -26.52
C SER A 358 -23.90 -5.53 -26.47
N PHE A 359 -24.66 -4.73 -27.21
CA PHE A 359 -26.14 -4.77 -27.35
C PHE A 359 -26.70 -6.03 -28.04
N GLY A 360 -26.07 -7.19 -27.86
CA GLY A 360 -26.08 -8.29 -28.82
C GLY A 360 -27.45 -8.93 -29.11
N GLU A 361 -28.36 -9.04 -28.15
CA GLU A 361 -29.56 -9.87 -28.30
C GLU A 361 -30.81 -9.38 -27.54
N ASP A 362 -30.80 -8.15 -27.01
CA ASP A 362 -31.87 -7.68 -26.11
C ASP A 362 -33.01 -7.01 -26.89
N THR A 363 -33.76 -7.82 -27.64
CA THR A 363 -35.09 -7.43 -28.10
C THR A 363 -36.05 -7.46 -26.92
N ALA A 364 -36.86 -6.42 -26.75
CA ALA A 364 -37.85 -6.40 -25.69
C ALA A 364 -38.84 -7.58 -25.82
N PRO A 365 -39.53 -7.98 -24.72
CA PRO A 365 -40.46 -9.10 -24.72
C PRO A 365 -41.52 -8.98 -25.83
N GLU A 366 -41.88 -10.12 -26.44
CA GLU A 366 -43.00 -10.18 -27.40
C GLU A 366 -44.30 -9.68 -26.71
N GLY A 367 -44.97 -8.69 -27.29
CA GLY A 367 -46.29 -8.21 -26.84
C GLY A 367 -46.38 -6.75 -26.39
N ILE A 368 -45.28 -6.00 -26.37
CA ILE A 368 -45.29 -4.55 -26.10
C ILE A 368 -45.62 -3.79 -27.39
N SER A 369 -46.58 -2.86 -27.33
CA SER A 369 -47.01 -2.06 -28.48
C SER A 369 -45.94 -1.08 -28.93
N ASP A 370 -45.63 -1.06 -30.22
CA ASP A 370 -44.70 -0.13 -30.88
C ASP A 370 -45.41 0.94 -31.71
N ASP A 371 -46.73 0.86 -31.83
CA ASP A 371 -47.54 1.75 -32.67
C ASP A 371 -47.48 3.22 -32.20
N PRO A 372 -46.87 4.14 -32.97
CA PRO A 372 -46.83 5.57 -32.64
C PRO A 372 -48.21 6.24 -32.69
N GLY A 373 -49.19 5.63 -33.37
CA GLY A 373 -50.60 6.04 -33.35
C GLY A 373 -51.33 5.69 -32.05
N ARG A 374 -50.72 4.90 -31.15
CA ARG A 374 -51.28 4.49 -29.85
C ARG A 374 -50.35 4.86 -28.69
N PRO A 375 -50.11 6.16 -28.45
CA PRO A 375 -49.14 6.61 -27.45
C PRO A 375 -49.45 6.14 -26.02
N SER A 376 -50.73 5.92 -25.67
CA SER A 376 -51.13 5.37 -24.36
C SER A 376 -50.75 3.89 -24.17
N GLN A 377 -50.29 3.21 -25.22
CA GLN A 377 -49.80 1.82 -25.22
C GLN A 377 -48.31 1.73 -25.53
N SER A 378 -47.78 2.60 -26.39
CA SER A 378 -46.38 2.56 -26.86
C SER A 378 -45.42 3.50 -26.14
N ILE A 379 -45.93 4.52 -25.43
CA ILE A 379 -45.11 5.52 -24.75
C ILE A 379 -45.46 5.57 -23.26
N PHE A 380 -46.73 5.83 -22.95
CA PHE A 380 -47.21 6.16 -21.61
C PHE A 380 -47.62 4.94 -20.77
N SER A 381 -47.43 3.73 -21.28
CA SER A 381 -47.73 2.50 -20.54
C SER A 381 -46.59 2.11 -19.60
N PRO A 382 -46.89 1.44 -18.46
CA PRO A 382 -45.87 0.83 -17.63
C PRO A 382 -44.96 -0.11 -18.43
N GLU A 383 -45.54 -0.96 -19.29
CA GLU A 383 -44.82 -1.97 -20.05
C GLU A 383 -43.81 -1.35 -21.02
N ALA A 384 -44.19 -0.28 -21.73
CA ALA A 384 -43.24 0.40 -22.63
C ALA A 384 -42.16 1.18 -21.86
N SER A 385 -42.51 1.67 -20.66
CA SER A 385 -41.62 2.50 -19.85
C SER A 385 -40.47 1.70 -19.24
N ILE A 386 -40.75 0.48 -18.75
CA ILE A 386 -39.73 -0.36 -18.13
C ILE A 386 -38.66 -0.85 -19.11
N GLU A 387 -38.96 -0.91 -20.42
CA GLU A 387 -37.97 -1.29 -21.44
C GLU A 387 -36.97 -0.18 -21.78
N ARG A 388 -37.27 1.06 -21.38
CA ARG A 388 -36.38 2.21 -21.61
C ARG A 388 -35.40 2.34 -20.46
N ARG A 389 -34.48 1.38 -20.34
CA ARG A 389 -33.54 1.36 -19.22
C ARG A 389 -32.10 1.10 -19.60
N VAL A 390 -31.20 1.46 -18.69
CA VAL A 390 -29.85 0.94 -18.63
C VAL A 390 -29.71 0.22 -17.29
N GLU A 391 -28.97 -0.88 -17.29
CA GLU A 391 -28.68 -1.62 -16.09
C GLU A 391 -27.19 -1.57 -15.78
N ILE A 392 -26.87 -1.31 -14.52
CA ILE A 392 -25.62 -1.80 -13.94
C ILE A 392 -25.87 -3.27 -13.61
N ASP A 393 -25.38 -4.17 -14.45
CA ASP A 393 -25.75 -5.59 -14.42
C ASP A 393 -24.69 -6.48 -13.75
N GLU A 394 -23.46 -5.98 -13.59
CA GLU A 394 -22.37 -6.69 -12.94
C GLU A 394 -21.35 -5.72 -12.34
N ILE A 395 -20.74 -6.13 -11.22
CA ILE A 395 -19.59 -5.47 -10.61
C ILE A 395 -18.54 -6.54 -10.31
N ASN A 396 -17.36 -6.34 -10.88
CA ASN A 396 -16.20 -7.18 -10.61
C ASN A 396 -15.22 -6.40 -9.77
N PHE A 397 -14.91 -6.97 -8.60
CA PHE A 397 -13.78 -6.54 -7.80
C PHE A 397 -12.61 -7.35 -8.33
N GLU A 398 -11.64 -6.69 -8.96
CA GLU A 398 -10.43 -7.38 -9.36
C GLU A 398 -9.64 -7.68 -8.08
N GLU A 399 -9.33 -8.96 -7.87
CA GLU A 399 -8.26 -9.36 -6.96
C GLU A 399 -6.97 -8.92 -7.67
N ASN A 400 -6.23 -7.99 -7.06
CA ASN A 400 -5.01 -7.45 -7.66
C ASN A 400 -3.84 -8.43 -7.50
#